data_AF-A0A1F2UU99-F1
#
_entry.id   AF-A0A1F2UU99-F1
#
_cell.length_a   1.000
_cell.length_b   1.000
_cell.length_c   1.000
_cell.angle_alpha   90.00
_cell.angle_beta   90.00
_cell.angle_gamma   90.00
#
_symmetry.space_group_name_H-M   'P 1'
#
loop_
_entity.id
_entity.type
_entity.pdbx_description
1 polymer ?
#
loop_
_entity_poly.entity_id
_entity_poly.type
_entity_poly.pdbx_seq_one_letter_code
_entity_poly.pdbx_strand_id
1 'polypeptide(L)'
;MTLGRGTSKNGLDNLPGEKSAREAIAKQGCREKAAIDSGSWWHSIELGGGYVTPGVKTLEELRENYASLELPDDLGEKRVLDVGCWDGFYSFEAERHGAQVVAIDCFRPENFMKAHSTLKSKVEFREMSVYELSRKQLGTFDIVLFLGVLYHLRHPLLGLERICEVTRDFAFIESHVTDDFFIAPNPIMEFYEFEQLGGRYDNWWGPSSECLVQMIRASGFPRVEILRRESTRAAIKACRNWVPNPALEVSPSIFVSTTFNPVTWNHEVPISGRNAFLGMYAKGLPENVTRESLRVHVGSFGIGPHFVGDSQYPCYKQINLPVPPGLDPGTTTVWIETGSQRSNGAEVQLVEGQEW
;
A
#
# COMPACT_ATOMS: atom_id res chain seq x y z
N MET A 1 12.46 12.93 -51.38
CA MET A 1 11.18 12.64 -50.70
C MET A 1 11.36 12.91 -49.22
N THR A 2 10.84 14.04 -48.78
CA THR A 2 10.82 14.47 -47.38
C THR A 2 9.66 13.75 -46.71
N LEU A 3 9.92 12.73 -45.89
CA LEU A 3 8.90 12.15 -45.03
C LEU A 3 8.84 13.00 -43.75
N GLY A 4 7.83 13.86 -43.69
CA GLY A 4 7.48 14.60 -42.49
C GLY A 4 7.14 13.62 -41.37
N ARG A 5 7.90 13.66 -40.27
CA ARG A 5 7.47 13.09 -39.00
C ARG A 5 6.37 14.00 -38.45
N GLY A 6 5.13 13.55 -38.52
CA GLY A 6 4.06 14.10 -37.70
C GLY A 6 4.44 13.95 -36.24
N THR A 7 4.60 15.05 -35.53
CA THR A 7 4.75 15.10 -34.09
C THR A 7 3.41 14.75 -33.46
N SER A 8 3.25 13.48 -33.08
CA SER A 8 2.27 13.11 -32.04
C SER A 8 2.69 13.83 -30.76
N LYS A 9 1.84 14.74 -30.27
CA LYS A 9 1.99 15.42 -28.97
C LYS A 9 1.71 14.45 -27.81
N ASN A 10 2.52 13.41 -27.66
CA ASN A 10 2.53 12.58 -26.46
C ASN A 10 3.77 12.97 -25.64
N GLY A 11 3.80 14.22 -25.18
CA GLY A 11 4.95 14.82 -24.48
C GLY A 11 4.80 14.72 -22.96
N LEU A 12 5.81 14.13 -22.32
CA LEU A 12 6.10 14.38 -20.92
C LEU A 12 6.80 15.74 -20.88
N ASP A 13 6.13 16.76 -20.32
CA ASP A 13 6.70 18.10 -20.23
C ASP A 13 7.10 18.40 -18.78
N ASN A 14 8.32 18.88 -18.58
CA ASN A 14 8.75 19.36 -17.27
C ASN A 14 7.94 20.59 -16.88
N LEU A 15 7.57 20.67 -15.61
CA LEU A 15 6.95 21.88 -15.07
C LEU A 15 7.96 23.04 -15.06
N PRO A 16 7.55 24.30 -15.33
CA PRO A 16 8.44 25.46 -15.30
C PRO A 16 9.22 25.63 -13.98
N GLY A 17 8.71 25.08 -12.87
CA GLY A 17 9.34 25.08 -11.55
C GLY A 17 10.13 23.81 -11.19
N GLU A 18 10.19 22.81 -12.07
CA GLU A 18 10.76 21.49 -11.78
C GLU A 18 12.22 21.55 -11.32
N LYS A 19 13.09 22.29 -12.04
CA LYS A 19 14.49 22.48 -11.62
C LYS A 19 14.61 23.08 -10.22
N SER A 20 13.79 24.10 -9.93
CA SER A 20 13.77 24.75 -8.62
C SER A 20 13.31 23.78 -7.52
N ALA A 21 12.30 22.97 -7.80
CA ALA A 21 11.81 21.94 -6.88
C ALA A 21 12.88 20.88 -6.59
N ARG A 22 13.60 20.40 -7.61
CA ARG A 22 14.70 19.46 -7.43
C ARG A 22 15.86 20.04 -6.63
N GLU A 23 16.23 21.28 -6.90
CA GLU A 23 17.26 21.98 -6.11
C GLU A 23 16.84 22.14 -4.65
N ALA A 24 15.56 22.43 -4.38
CA ALA A 24 15.04 22.53 -3.02
C ALA A 24 15.11 21.19 -2.28
N ILE A 25 14.70 20.10 -2.94
CA ILE A 25 14.79 18.74 -2.38
C ILE A 25 16.24 18.35 -2.14
N ALA A 26 17.15 18.66 -3.08
CA ALA A 26 18.56 18.37 -2.92
C ALA A 26 19.18 19.13 -1.73
N LYS A 27 18.87 20.42 -1.60
CA LYS A 27 19.32 21.22 -0.44
C LYS A 27 18.76 20.69 0.87
N GLN A 28 17.49 20.28 0.88
CA GLN A 28 16.86 19.69 2.07
C GLN A 28 17.51 18.35 2.43
N GLY A 29 17.65 17.43 1.46
CA GLY A 29 18.29 16.13 1.67
C GLY A 29 19.72 16.23 2.17
N CYS A 30 20.50 17.19 1.65
CA CYS A 30 21.86 17.46 2.15
C CYS A 30 21.88 17.94 3.61
N ARG A 31 20.95 18.82 4.01
CA ARG A 31 20.84 19.31 5.40
C ARG A 31 20.45 18.17 6.35
N GLU A 32 19.45 17.40 5.94
CA GLU A 32 18.96 16.23 6.66
C GLU A 32 20.05 15.18 6.86
N LYS A 33 20.79 14.86 5.79
CA LYS A 33 21.94 13.94 5.83
C LYS A 33 23.02 14.44 6.78
N ALA A 34 23.41 15.72 6.70
CA ALA A 34 24.43 16.29 7.58
C ALA A 34 24.03 16.21 9.06
N ALA A 35 22.74 16.39 9.37
CA ALA A 35 22.23 16.24 10.73
C ALA A 35 22.30 14.78 11.22
N ILE A 36 21.88 13.81 10.39
CA ILE A 36 21.97 12.38 10.72
C ILE A 36 23.44 11.94 10.90
N ASP A 37 24.33 12.32 9.98
CA ASP A 37 25.76 11.98 10.01
C ASP A 37 26.45 12.56 11.26
N SER A 38 25.90 13.64 11.84
CA SER A 38 26.38 14.21 13.11
C SER A 38 25.92 13.44 14.36
N GLY A 39 25.21 12.33 14.20
CA GLY A 39 24.65 11.53 15.30
C GLY A 39 23.37 12.11 15.90
N SER A 40 22.69 13.01 15.17
CA SER A 40 21.44 13.62 15.63
C SER A 40 20.28 12.63 15.58
N TRP A 41 19.30 12.86 16.45
CA TRP A 41 17.97 12.29 16.28
C TRP A 41 17.33 12.85 15.02
N TRP A 42 16.41 12.11 14.44
CA TRP A 42 15.57 12.58 13.36
C TRP A 42 14.11 12.57 13.70
N HIS A 43 13.66 11.72 14.60
CA HIS A 43 12.42 11.99 15.30
C HIS A 43 12.70 12.72 16.62
N SER A 44 12.02 13.85 16.84
CA SER A 44 11.90 14.40 18.18
C SER A 44 10.89 13.56 18.97
N ILE A 45 11.32 13.01 20.10
CA ILE A 45 10.52 12.10 20.94
C ILE A 45 10.47 12.67 22.34
N GLU A 46 9.25 12.76 22.90
CA GLU A 46 9.05 13.11 24.30
C GLU A 46 9.39 11.90 25.18
N LEU A 47 10.44 12.00 25.99
CA LEU A 47 10.90 10.90 26.86
C LEU A 47 10.30 10.96 28.27
N GLY A 48 9.34 11.86 28.50
CA GLY A 48 8.73 12.14 29.80
C GLY A 48 9.42 13.26 30.57
N GLY A 49 8.74 13.79 31.59
CA GLY A 49 9.25 14.88 32.43
C GLY A 49 9.49 16.20 31.68
N GLY A 50 8.85 16.38 30.52
CA GLY A 50 9.02 17.54 29.64
C GLY A 50 10.29 17.51 28.77
N TYR A 51 11.06 16.42 28.78
CA TYR A 51 12.24 16.29 27.94
C TYR A 51 11.86 15.77 26.54
N VAL A 52 12.35 16.47 25.51
CA VAL A 52 12.17 16.11 24.10
C VAL A 52 13.53 15.99 23.43
N THR A 53 13.76 14.91 22.68
CA THR A 53 15.01 14.71 21.93
C THR A 53 15.13 15.72 20.79
N PRO A 54 16.36 16.17 20.43
CA PRO A 54 16.57 17.18 19.40
C PRO A 54 16.54 16.55 17.99
N GLY A 55 15.35 16.18 17.52
CA GLY A 55 15.16 15.57 16.20
C GLY A 55 15.19 16.57 15.05
N VAL A 56 15.66 16.12 13.87
CA VAL A 56 15.51 16.85 12.60
C VAL A 56 14.03 17.20 12.33
N LYS A 57 13.12 16.24 12.56
CA LYS A 57 11.68 16.47 12.57
C LYS A 57 11.25 16.91 13.96
N THR A 58 10.56 18.05 14.05
CA THR A 58 10.10 18.59 15.33
C THR A 58 8.98 17.73 15.90
N LEU A 59 8.80 17.78 17.22
CA LEU A 59 7.72 17.02 17.88
C LEU A 59 6.34 17.49 17.43
N GLU A 60 6.19 18.79 17.16
CA GLU A 60 4.96 19.38 16.61
C GLU A 60 4.66 18.82 15.23
N GLU A 61 5.62 18.85 14.30
CA GLU A 61 5.46 18.29 12.94
C GLU A 61 5.09 16.80 12.99
N LEU A 62 5.74 16.02 13.86
CA LEU A 62 5.48 14.59 14.00
C LEU A 62 4.08 14.31 14.55
N ARG A 63 3.61 15.10 15.52
CA ARG A 63 2.24 15.00 16.07
C ARG A 63 1.19 15.40 15.04
N GLU A 64 1.42 16.46 14.27
CA GLU A 64 0.53 16.86 13.18
C GLU A 64 0.45 15.77 12.10
N ASN A 65 1.59 15.18 11.73
CA ASN A 65 1.63 14.05 10.79
C ASN A 65 0.85 12.84 11.34
N TYR A 66 1.04 12.48 12.62
CA TYR A 66 0.29 11.39 13.26
C TYR A 66 -1.22 11.67 13.29
N ALA A 67 -1.63 12.87 13.69
CA ALA A 67 -3.02 13.29 13.73
C ALA A 67 -3.68 13.25 12.33
N SER A 68 -2.93 13.55 11.27
CA SER A 68 -3.41 13.49 9.89
C SER A 68 -3.72 12.07 9.40
N LEU A 69 -3.28 11.03 10.12
CA LEU A 69 -3.65 9.64 9.83
C LEU A 69 -5.10 9.33 10.23
N GLU A 70 -5.74 10.19 11.03
CA GLU A 70 -7.12 10.02 11.51
C GLU A 70 -7.31 8.65 12.19
N LEU A 71 -6.31 8.23 12.95
CA LEU A 71 -6.39 7.05 13.80
C LEU A 71 -7.33 7.32 14.99
N PRO A 72 -8.08 6.31 15.48
CA PRO A 72 -8.81 6.43 16.73
C PRO A 72 -7.88 6.79 17.88
N ASP A 73 -8.37 7.60 18.83
CA ASP A 73 -7.62 7.96 20.04
C ASP A 73 -7.28 6.74 20.90
N ASP A 74 -8.12 5.70 20.88
CA ASP A 74 -7.88 4.43 21.55
C ASP A 74 -7.58 3.34 20.52
N LEU A 75 -6.34 2.87 20.53
CA LEU A 75 -5.84 1.74 19.75
C LEU A 75 -5.71 0.48 20.61
N GLY A 76 -6.39 0.44 21.76
CA GLY A 76 -6.55 -0.77 22.57
C GLY A 76 -6.97 -1.97 21.71
N GLU A 77 -6.39 -3.13 22.02
CA GLU A 77 -6.58 -4.39 21.29
C GLU A 77 -6.06 -4.42 19.84
N LYS A 78 -5.64 -3.29 19.28
CA LYS A 78 -5.08 -3.22 17.93
C LYS A 78 -3.63 -3.67 17.92
N ARG A 79 -3.26 -4.43 16.89
CA ARG A 79 -1.88 -4.71 16.54
C ARG A 79 -1.43 -3.77 15.43
N VAL A 80 -0.36 -3.01 15.69
CA VAL A 80 0.22 -2.05 14.76
C VAL A 80 1.61 -2.53 14.33
N LEU A 81 1.91 -2.48 13.04
CA LEU A 81 3.25 -2.65 12.50
C LEU A 81 3.79 -1.30 12.06
N ASP A 82 4.98 -0.93 12.52
CA ASP A 82 5.73 0.25 12.06
C ASP A 82 6.94 -0.21 11.24
N VAL A 83 6.91 0.03 9.92
CA VAL A 83 7.95 -0.42 8.99
C VAL A 83 8.89 0.73 8.66
N GLY A 84 10.19 0.53 8.91
CA GLY A 84 11.19 1.58 8.80
C GLY A 84 11.11 2.54 9.98
N CYS A 85 11.03 2.00 11.19
CA CYS A 85 10.67 2.77 12.39
C CYS A 85 11.69 3.84 12.78
N TRP A 86 12.95 3.70 12.34
CA TRP A 86 14.04 4.62 12.64
C TRP A 86 14.13 4.90 14.15
N ASP A 87 14.09 6.15 14.63
CA ASP A 87 14.08 6.49 16.06
C ASP A 87 12.82 6.02 16.83
N GLY A 88 11.73 5.67 16.14
CA GLY A 88 10.54 5.06 16.74
C GLY A 88 9.39 5.98 17.16
N PHE A 89 9.32 7.23 16.69
CA PHE A 89 8.21 8.14 17.08
C PHE A 89 6.83 7.52 16.84
N TYR A 90 6.57 7.02 15.63
CA TYR A 90 5.27 6.43 15.28
C TYR A 90 4.98 5.16 16.09
N SER A 91 6.02 4.34 16.32
CA SER A 91 5.95 3.18 17.21
C SER A 91 5.50 3.54 18.64
N PHE A 92 6.19 4.50 19.28
CA PHE A 92 5.89 4.89 20.65
C PHE A 92 4.58 5.68 20.76
N GLU A 93 4.22 6.47 19.75
CA GLU A 93 2.96 7.18 19.72
C GLU A 93 1.79 6.18 19.61
N ALA A 94 1.87 5.19 18.72
CA ALA A 94 0.87 4.13 18.65
C ALA A 94 0.75 3.32 19.96
N GLU A 95 1.88 3.02 20.61
CA GLU A 95 1.88 2.38 21.93
C GLU A 95 1.23 3.28 23.01
N ARG A 96 1.48 4.59 22.98
CA ARG A 96 0.88 5.56 23.91
C ARG A 96 -0.65 5.59 23.78
N HIS A 97 -1.15 5.33 22.58
CA HIS A 97 -2.56 5.18 22.27
C HIS A 97 -3.10 3.75 22.55
N GLY A 98 -2.30 2.84 23.14
CA GLY A 98 -2.76 1.54 23.64
C GLY A 98 -2.51 0.35 22.71
N ALA A 99 -1.90 0.56 21.54
CA ALA A 99 -1.65 -0.52 20.58
C ALA A 99 -0.59 -1.53 21.06
N GLN A 100 -0.71 -2.77 20.59
CA GLN A 100 0.39 -3.73 20.59
C GLN A 100 1.24 -3.49 19.34
N VAL A 101 2.45 -2.99 19.52
CA VAL A 101 3.28 -2.50 18.41
C VAL A 101 4.44 -3.44 18.14
N VAL A 102 4.63 -3.78 16.86
CA VAL A 102 5.87 -4.35 16.33
C VAL A 102 6.51 -3.30 15.43
N ALA A 103 7.79 -3.02 15.66
CA ALA A 103 8.59 -2.10 14.87
C ALA A 103 9.68 -2.87 14.14
N ILE A 104 9.87 -2.58 12.84
CA ILE A 104 10.94 -3.20 12.05
C ILE A 104 11.80 -2.15 11.36
N ASP A 105 13.08 -2.49 11.20
CA ASP A 105 14.02 -1.72 10.38
C ASP A 105 15.16 -2.63 9.90
N CYS A 106 15.85 -2.27 8.82
CA CYS A 106 16.94 -3.06 8.22
C CYS A 106 18.23 -3.04 9.06
N PHE A 107 18.26 -2.28 10.15
CA PHE A 107 19.35 -2.19 11.11
C PHE A 107 18.75 -1.89 12.49
N ARG A 108 19.46 -2.22 13.57
CA ARG A 108 19.06 -1.84 14.92
C ARG A 108 19.38 -0.37 15.24
N PRO A 109 18.39 0.54 15.35
CA PRO A 109 18.67 1.96 15.55
C PRO A 109 19.00 2.25 17.03
N GLU A 110 20.16 2.86 17.31
CA GLU A 110 20.57 3.13 18.70
C GLU A 110 19.61 4.08 19.44
N ASN A 111 19.13 5.11 18.75
CA ASN A 111 18.23 6.11 19.32
C ASN A 111 16.87 5.51 19.67
N PHE A 112 16.33 4.62 18.81
CA PHE A 112 15.17 3.80 19.15
C PHE A 112 15.39 3.06 20.47
N MET A 113 16.53 2.39 20.61
CA MET A 113 16.81 1.61 21.83
C MET A 113 16.96 2.49 23.08
N LYS A 114 17.54 3.68 22.94
CA LYS A 114 17.63 4.68 24.03
C LYS A 114 16.23 5.16 24.43
N ALA A 115 15.39 5.54 23.46
CA ALA A 115 14.02 5.98 23.71
C ALA A 115 13.18 4.85 24.32
N HIS A 116 13.21 3.66 23.74
CA HIS A 116 12.53 2.46 24.23
C HIS A 116 12.88 2.17 25.70
N SER A 117 14.17 2.16 26.04
CA SER A 117 14.60 1.93 27.43
C SER A 117 14.16 3.05 28.38
N THR A 118 14.19 4.31 27.93
CA THR A 118 13.83 5.47 28.76
C THR A 118 12.33 5.50 29.04
N LEU A 119 11.53 5.24 28.01
CA LEU A 119 10.07 5.17 28.08
C LEU A 119 9.56 3.89 28.79
N LYS A 120 10.44 2.89 29.01
CA LYS A 120 10.06 1.54 29.43
C LYS A 120 9.00 0.93 28.50
N SER A 121 9.20 1.19 27.22
CA SER A 121 8.32 0.73 26.14
C SER A 121 8.27 -0.79 26.08
N LYS A 122 7.16 -1.31 25.57
CA LYS A 122 6.90 -2.71 25.26
C LYS A 122 6.86 -2.96 23.74
N VAL A 123 7.13 -1.95 22.91
CA VAL A 123 7.23 -2.10 21.46
C VAL A 123 8.22 -3.22 21.15
N GLU A 124 7.77 -4.23 20.41
CA GLU A 124 8.64 -5.30 19.96
C GLU A 124 9.46 -4.83 18.76
N PHE A 125 10.78 -4.79 18.88
CA PHE A 125 11.66 -4.45 17.74
C PHE A 125 12.23 -5.70 17.06
N ARG A 126 12.20 -5.73 15.72
CA ARG A 126 12.88 -6.74 14.89
C ARG A 126 13.75 -6.07 13.83
N GLU A 127 15.04 -6.44 13.79
CA GLU A 127 15.90 -6.10 12.66
C GLU A 127 15.53 -6.99 11.48
N MET A 128 14.87 -6.41 10.48
CA MET A 128 14.22 -7.14 9.38
C MET A 128 13.92 -6.20 8.20
N SER A 129 14.13 -6.68 6.97
CA SER A 129 13.69 -5.97 5.76
C SER A 129 12.20 -6.13 5.50
N VAL A 130 11.57 -5.12 4.89
CA VAL A 130 10.19 -5.22 4.37
C VAL A 130 9.99 -6.41 3.42
N TYR A 131 11.05 -6.85 2.72
CA TYR A 131 10.97 -8.00 1.80
C TYR A 131 10.81 -9.35 2.51
N GLU A 132 11.21 -9.42 3.77
CA GLU A 132 11.14 -10.62 4.61
C GLU A 132 9.78 -10.73 5.33
N LEU A 133 9.02 -9.63 5.39
CA LEU A 133 7.69 -9.61 6.00
C LEU A 133 6.81 -10.72 5.44
N SER A 134 6.21 -11.47 6.36
CA SER A 134 5.21 -12.48 6.04
C SER A 134 4.34 -12.78 7.24
N ARG A 135 3.13 -13.28 6.97
CA ARG A 135 2.22 -13.72 8.04
C ARG A 135 2.80 -14.85 8.88
N LYS A 136 3.64 -15.70 8.28
CA LYS A 136 4.30 -16.82 8.99
C LYS A 136 5.30 -16.33 10.04
N GLN A 137 5.98 -15.21 9.80
CA GLN A 137 7.00 -14.71 10.71
C GLN A 137 6.44 -13.81 11.81
N LEU A 138 5.57 -12.85 11.47
CA LEU A 138 5.10 -11.82 12.40
C LEU A 138 3.59 -11.84 12.67
N GLY A 139 2.86 -12.74 12.00
CA GLY A 139 1.40 -12.72 11.98
C GLY A 139 0.86 -11.56 11.15
N THR A 140 -0.32 -11.08 11.51
CA THR A 140 -0.99 -9.97 10.83
C THR A 140 -1.19 -8.80 11.79
N PHE A 141 -1.53 -7.65 11.22
CA PHE A 141 -1.70 -6.38 11.92
C PHE A 141 -3.00 -5.71 11.49
N ASP A 142 -3.71 -5.08 12.41
CA ASP A 142 -4.89 -4.29 12.07
C ASP A 142 -4.47 -3.09 11.22
N ILE A 143 -3.38 -2.45 11.65
CA ILE A 143 -2.87 -1.22 11.08
C ILE A 143 -1.40 -1.42 10.73
N VAL A 144 -0.99 -1.01 9.53
CA VAL A 144 0.41 -0.96 9.13
C VAL A 144 0.80 0.48 8.80
N LEU A 145 1.88 0.97 9.41
CA LEU A 145 2.51 2.24 9.11
C LEU A 145 3.71 1.96 8.19
N PHE A 146 3.63 2.45 6.94
CA PHE A 146 4.68 2.33 5.94
C PHE A 146 5.02 3.73 5.44
N LEU A 147 5.66 4.49 6.32
CA LEU A 147 5.83 5.94 6.19
C LEU A 147 7.27 6.27 5.83
N GLY A 148 7.48 6.85 4.65
CA GLY A 148 8.79 7.33 4.25
C GLY A 148 9.75 6.23 3.77
N VAL A 149 9.25 5.05 3.38
CA VAL A 149 10.08 3.87 3.04
C VAL A 149 10.06 3.50 1.56
N LEU A 150 8.92 3.64 0.88
CA LEU A 150 8.73 3.07 -0.47
C LEU A 150 9.80 3.50 -1.49
N TYR A 151 10.23 4.76 -1.46
CA TYR A 151 11.22 5.31 -2.39
C TYR A 151 12.64 4.75 -2.18
N HIS A 152 12.90 4.10 -1.03
CA HIS A 152 14.14 3.37 -0.75
C HIS A 152 14.13 1.94 -1.31
N LEU A 153 13.01 1.44 -1.82
CA LEU A 153 12.87 0.06 -2.27
C LEU A 153 13.29 -0.13 -3.73
N ARG A 154 14.22 -1.07 -3.99
CA ARG A 154 14.53 -1.50 -5.37
C ARG A 154 13.34 -2.15 -6.07
N HIS A 155 12.56 -2.92 -5.32
CA HIS A 155 11.37 -3.64 -5.77
C HIS A 155 10.11 -3.12 -5.06
N PRO A 156 9.55 -1.97 -5.47
CA PRO A 156 8.49 -1.29 -4.73
C PRO A 156 7.17 -2.08 -4.70
N LEU A 157 6.77 -2.73 -5.80
CA LEU A 157 5.56 -3.56 -5.84
C LEU A 157 5.66 -4.78 -4.92
N LEU A 158 6.83 -5.44 -4.87
CA LEU A 158 7.06 -6.55 -3.94
C LEU A 158 6.91 -6.08 -2.48
N GLY A 159 7.47 -4.91 -2.15
CA GLY A 159 7.30 -4.33 -0.81
C GLY A 159 5.82 -4.06 -0.48
N LEU A 160 5.08 -3.45 -1.40
CA LEU A 160 3.65 -3.19 -1.23
C LEU A 160 2.82 -4.48 -1.10
N GLU A 161 3.17 -5.54 -1.83
CA GLU A 161 2.54 -6.87 -1.69
C GLU A 161 2.79 -7.47 -0.30
N ARG A 162 4.01 -7.35 0.24
CA ARG A 162 4.31 -7.77 1.62
C ARG A 162 3.51 -7.00 2.66
N ILE A 163 3.42 -5.69 2.50
CA ILE A 163 2.57 -4.83 3.36
C ILE A 163 1.11 -5.29 3.27
N CYS A 164 0.61 -5.52 2.07
CA CYS A 164 -0.76 -5.99 1.81
C CYS A 164 -1.05 -7.34 2.48
N GLU A 165 -0.11 -8.29 2.39
CA GLU A 165 -0.22 -9.64 2.98
C GLU A 165 -0.43 -9.61 4.50
N VAL A 166 0.30 -8.75 5.20
CA VAL A 166 0.27 -8.70 6.68
C VAL A 166 -0.82 -7.76 7.23
N THR A 167 -1.51 -6.99 6.37
CA THR A 167 -2.54 -6.02 6.76
C THR A 167 -3.93 -6.68 6.85
N ARG A 168 -4.62 -6.48 7.99
CA ARG A 168 -6.02 -6.90 8.19
C ARG A 168 -7.02 -5.81 7.83
N ASP A 169 -6.88 -4.60 8.39
CA ASP A 169 -7.86 -3.53 8.19
C ASP A 169 -7.35 -2.53 7.14
N PHE A 170 -6.26 -1.83 7.42
CA PHE A 170 -5.67 -0.83 6.52
C PHE A 170 -4.19 -0.55 6.77
N ALA A 171 -3.52 -0.03 5.76
CA ALA A 171 -2.15 0.46 5.82
C ALA A 171 -2.11 1.97 5.50
N PHE A 172 -1.28 2.73 6.20
CA PHE A 172 -0.89 4.07 5.80
C PHE A 172 0.42 4.01 5.04
N ILE A 173 0.43 4.57 3.85
CA ILE A 173 1.56 4.55 2.93
C ILE A 173 1.91 6.00 2.64
N GLU A 174 3.11 6.42 3.06
CA GLU A 174 3.66 7.73 2.74
C GLU A 174 4.94 7.56 1.92
N SER A 175 5.06 8.32 0.84
CA SER A 175 6.23 8.30 -0.02
C SER A 175 6.48 9.65 -0.68
N HIS A 176 7.73 9.85 -1.11
CA HIS A 176 8.05 10.84 -2.11
C HIS A 176 7.19 10.65 -3.38
N VAL A 177 6.71 11.75 -3.96
CA VAL A 177 6.01 11.79 -5.26
C VAL A 177 6.54 12.92 -6.16
N THR A 178 6.34 12.76 -7.47
CA THR A 178 6.89 13.66 -8.51
C THR A 178 5.82 14.54 -9.18
N ASP A 179 4.72 14.82 -8.49
CA ASP A 179 3.57 15.54 -9.06
C ASP A 179 3.93 16.95 -9.57
N ASP A 180 4.86 17.62 -8.90
CA ASP A 180 5.33 18.96 -9.28
C ASP A 180 6.53 18.96 -10.24
N PHE A 181 6.94 17.78 -10.73
CA PHE A 181 8.06 17.68 -11.68
C PHE A 181 7.57 17.62 -13.12
N PHE A 182 6.49 16.88 -13.37
CA PHE A 182 6.06 16.54 -14.72
C PHE A 182 4.56 16.75 -14.91
N ILE A 183 4.19 17.28 -16.06
CA ILE A 183 2.81 17.17 -16.57
C ILE A 183 2.77 15.93 -17.44
N ALA A 184 1.97 14.94 -17.04
CA ALA A 184 1.78 13.72 -17.81
C ALA A 184 0.29 13.36 -17.89
N PRO A 185 -0.21 12.95 -19.06
CA PRO A 185 -1.60 12.47 -19.18
C PRO A 185 -1.81 11.10 -18.53
N ASN A 186 -0.73 10.36 -18.29
CA ASN A 186 -0.75 9.03 -17.69
C ASN A 186 0.09 9.03 -16.39
N PRO A 187 -0.17 8.09 -15.47
CA PRO A 187 0.68 7.89 -14.30
C PRO A 187 2.12 7.56 -14.70
N ILE A 188 3.09 8.11 -13.98
CA ILE A 188 4.51 7.95 -14.26
C ILE A 188 5.28 7.58 -13.00
N MET A 189 6.44 6.97 -13.20
CA MET A 189 7.39 6.68 -12.13
C MET A 189 8.79 7.00 -12.65
N GLU A 190 9.47 7.90 -11.94
CA GLU A 190 10.85 8.27 -12.23
C GLU A 190 11.81 7.27 -11.57
N PHE A 191 12.82 6.82 -12.31
CA PHE A 191 13.92 6.01 -11.79
C PHE A 191 15.09 6.92 -11.40
N TYR A 192 15.65 6.71 -10.21
CA TYR A 192 16.83 7.41 -9.71
C TYR A 192 18.05 6.50 -9.78
N GLU A 193 18.98 6.83 -10.67
CA GLU A 193 20.23 6.09 -10.84
C GLU A 193 21.29 6.47 -9.78
N PHE A 194 21.30 7.74 -9.36
CA PHE A 194 22.32 8.33 -8.51
C PHE A 194 21.68 9.14 -7.37
N GLU A 195 21.95 10.45 -7.33
CA GLU A 195 21.60 11.35 -6.22
C GLU A 195 20.42 12.29 -6.52
N GLN A 196 19.64 12.00 -7.56
CA GLN A 196 18.51 12.82 -8.02
C GLN A 196 17.50 13.15 -6.91
N LEU A 197 17.41 12.30 -5.88
CA LEU A 197 16.59 12.53 -4.68
C LEU A 197 17.45 12.92 -3.46
N GLY A 198 18.25 13.98 -3.63
CA GLY A 198 18.93 14.69 -2.55
C GLY A 198 20.14 14.02 -1.91
N GLY A 199 21.06 13.49 -2.73
CA GLY A 199 22.37 13.03 -2.22
C GLY A 199 22.35 11.67 -1.53
N ARG A 200 21.22 10.96 -1.64
CA ARG A 200 20.93 9.65 -1.04
C ARG A 200 21.00 8.58 -2.14
N TYR A 201 22.01 7.73 -2.06
CA TYR A 201 22.33 6.68 -3.05
C TYR A 201 21.47 5.42 -2.89
N ASP A 202 20.55 5.42 -1.93
CA ASP A 202 19.63 4.35 -1.61
C ASP A 202 18.18 4.67 -2.02
N ASN A 203 17.96 5.76 -2.75
CA ASN A 203 16.67 6.14 -3.34
C ASN A 203 16.57 5.63 -4.79
N TRP A 204 15.47 4.97 -5.14
CA TRP A 204 15.33 4.29 -6.44
C TRP A 204 14.19 4.84 -7.29
N TRP A 205 13.09 5.28 -6.67
CA TRP A 205 11.88 5.60 -7.41
C TRP A 205 11.10 6.79 -6.86
N GLY A 206 10.53 7.58 -7.77
CA GLY A 206 9.56 8.65 -7.49
C GLY A 206 8.31 8.50 -8.36
N PRO A 207 7.21 7.92 -7.86
CA PRO A 207 5.95 7.85 -8.59
C PRO A 207 5.21 9.19 -8.59
N SER A 208 4.38 9.48 -9.58
CA SER A 208 3.29 10.44 -9.40
C SER A 208 2.26 9.88 -8.40
N SER A 209 1.47 10.73 -7.75
CA SER A 209 0.47 10.28 -6.77
C SER A 209 -0.53 9.28 -7.37
N GLU A 210 -0.93 9.48 -8.63
CA GLU A 210 -1.82 8.53 -9.31
C GLU A 210 -1.12 7.20 -9.61
N CYS A 211 0.18 7.22 -9.93
CA CYS A 211 0.95 5.99 -10.12
C CYS A 211 1.04 5.22 -8.81
N LEU A 212 1.32 5.91 -7.70
CA LEU A 212 1.35 5.33 -6.36
C LEU A 212 0.00 4.69 -5.98
N VAL A 213 -1.12 5.38 -6.21
CA VAL A 213 -2.48 4.82 -5.99
C VAL A 213 -2.71 3.56 -6.82
N GLN A 214 -2.29 3.55 -8.08
CA GLN A 214 -2.43 2.38 -8.95
C GLN A 214 -1.56 1.21 -8.52
N MET A 215 -0.32 1.47 -8.09
CA MET A 215 0.56 0.44 -7.52
C MET A 215 -0.05 -0.19 -6.27
N ILE A 216 -0.57 0.63 -5.34
CA ILE A 216 -1.22 0.14 -4.12
C ILE A 216 -2.42 -0.75 -4.43
N ARG A 217 -3.26 -0.36 -5.42
CA ARG A 217 -4.37 -1.20 -5.89
C ARG A 217 -3.88 -2.50 -6.52
N ALA A 218 -2.84 -2.44 -7.34
CA ALA A 218 -2.26 -3.61 -8.01
C ALA A 218 -1.68 -4.61 -6.99
N SER A 219 -1.14 -4.14 -5.87
CA SER A 219 -0.66 -4.99 -4.76
C SER A 219 -1.77 -5.64 -3.95
N GLY A 220 -3.05 -5.35 -4.23
CA GLY A 220 -4.20 -6.07 -3.67
C GLY A 220 -5.07 -5.28 -2.69
N PHE A 221 -4.85 -3.96 -2.54
CA PHE A 221 -5.76 -3.12 -1.77
C PHE A 221 -6.95 -2.65 -2.63
N PRO A 222 -8.19 -3.06 -2.32
CA PRO A 222 -9.36 -2.67 -3.12
C PRO A 222 -9.68 -1.17 -3.05
N ARG A 223 -9.45 -0.54 -1.89
CA ARG A 223 -9.83 0.85 -1.63
C ARG A 223 -8.62 1.65 -1.20
N VAL A 224 -8.43 2.80 -1.84
CA VAL A 224 -7.28 3.68 -1.64
C VAL A 224 -7.79 5.11 -1.52
N GLU A 225 -7.44 5.78 -0.43
CA GLU A 225 -7.88 7.14 -0.08
C GLU A 225 -6.63 8.01 0.11
N ILE A 226 -6.50 9.09 -0.67
CA ILE A 226 -5.41 10.06 -0.49
C ILE A 226 -5.81 10.98 0.67
N LEU A 227 -5.07 10.92 1.76
CA LEU A 227 -5.29 11.76 2.94
C LEU A 227 -4.62 13.12 2.78
N ARG A 228 -3.41 13.11 2.23
CA ARG A 228 -2.62 14.31 1.99
C ARG A 228 -1.87 14.20 0.69
N ARG A 229 -1.90 15.27 -0.09
CA ARG A 229 -1.19 15.42 -1.36
C ARG A 229 -0.48 16.75 -1.37
N GLU A 230 0.84 16.70 -1.35
CA GLU A 230 1.72 17.85 -1.44
C GLU A 230 2.61 17.71 -2.67
N SER A 231 3.36 18.77 -2.95
CA SER A 231 4.30 18.86 -4.08
C SER A 231 5.26 17.67 -4.21
N THR A 232 5.70 17.12 -3.08
CA THR A 232 6.79 16.12 -3.04
C THR A 232 6.49 14.92 -2.15
N ARG A 233 5.30 14.87 -1.55
CA ARG A 233 4.88 13.87 -0.56
C ARG A 233 3.40 13.55 -0.75
N ALA A 234 3.05 12.28 -0.63
CA ALA A 234 1.66 11.85 -0.56
C ALA A 234 1.49 10.85 0.58
N ALA A 235 0.43 11.02 1.37
CA ALA A 235 0.02 10.08 2.40
C ALA A 235 -1.32 9.46 2.02
N ILE A 236 -1.36 8.13 2.01
CA ILE A 236 -2.47 7.33 1.48
C ILE A 236 -2.91 6.30 2.51
N LYS A 237 -4.22 6.16 2.68
CA LYS A 237 -4.85 5.07 3.42
C LYS A 237 -5.30 3.98 2.45
N ALA A 238 -4.73 2.79 2.58
CA ALA A 238 -5.03 1.62 1.75
C ALA A 238 -5.81 0.60 2.59
N CYS A 239 -7.07 0.35 2.24
CA CYS A 239 -7.96 -0.53 3.01
C CYS A 239 -8.08 -1.90 2.35
N ARG A 240 -8.17 -2.96 3.18
CA ARG A 240 -8.30 -4.36 2.73
C ARG A 240 -9.72 -4.75 2.32
N ASN A 241 -10.69 -3.87 2.58
CA ASN A 241 -12.10 -4.08 2.31
C ASN A 241 -12.72 -2.91 1.54
N TRP A 242 -13.77 -3.23 0.79
CA TRP A 242 -14.66 -2.24 0.18
C TRP A 242 -15.42 -1.46 1.26
N VAL A 243 -16.02 -0.32 0.87
CA VAL A 243 -16.94 0.41 1.74
C VAL A 243 -18.13 -0.51 2.07
N PRO A 244 -18.47 -0.74 3.35
CA PRO A 244 -19.66 -1.51 3.69
C PRO A 244 -20.93 -0.88 3.10
N ASN A 245 -21.75 -1.70 2.42
CA ASN A 245 -23.02 -1.27 1.86
C ASN A 245 -24.18 -1.90 2.67
N PRO A 246 -24.81 -1.16 3.61
CA PRO A 246 -25.86 -1.71 4.45
C PRO A 246 -27.16 -2.00 3.69
N ALA A 247 -27.32 -1.44 2.47
CA ALA A 247 -28.48 -1.66 1.61
C ALA A 247 -28.26 -2.81 0.61
N LEU A 248 -27.21 -3.61 0.78
CA LEU A 248 -26.84 -4.67 -0.15
C LEU A 248 -27.78 -5.87 -0.04
N GLU A 249 -28.52 -6.14 -1.12
CA GLU A 249 -29.47 -7.26 -1.18
C GLU A 249 -28.95 -8.38 -2.09
N VAL A 250 -29.23 -9.63 -1.71
CA VAL A 250 -28.93 -10.78 -2.58
C VAL A 250 -29.90 -10.78 -3.76
N SER A 251 -29.38 -10.66 -4.97
CA SER A 251 -30.18 -10.71 -6.19
C SER A 251 -30.23 -12.15 -6.72
N PRO A 252 -31.41 -12.77 -6.90
CA PRO A 252 -31.51 -14.09 -7.52
C PRO A 252 -31.12 -14.06 -9.00
N SER A 253 -31.08 -12.88 -9.61
CA SER A 253 -30.71 -12.68 -11.02
C SER A 253 -29.20 -12.61 -11.22
N ILE A 254 -28.43 -12.21 -10.21
CA ILE A 254 -26.97 -12.14 -10.28
C ILE A 254 -26.39 -13.41 -9.68
N PHE A 255 -25.69 -14.19 -10.51
CA PHE A 255 -25.24 -15.52 -10.10
C PHE A 255 -23.83 -15.81 -10.56
N VAL A 256 -22.94 -16.15 -9.63
CA VAL A 256 -21.62 -16.72 -9.91
C VAL A 256 -21.76 -18.23 -10.03
N SER A 257 -21.55 -18.76 -11.23
CA SER A 257 -21.81 -20.16 -11.54
C SER A 257 -20.64 -21.09 -11.27
N THR A 258 -19.42 -20.61 -11.50
CA THR A 258 -18.21 -21.40 -11.31
C THR A 258 -17.01 -20.49 -11.10
N THR A 259 -16.03 -21.03 -10.38
CA THR A 259 -14.73 -20.43 -10.10
C THR A 259 -13.65 -21.31 -10.69
N PHE A 260 -12.59 -20.70 -11.20
CA PHE A 260 -11.48 -21.40 -11.85
C PHE A 260 -10.22 -20.54 -11.84
N ASN A 261 -9.08 -21.14 -12.14
CA ASN A 261 -7.85 -20.42 -12.42
C ASN A 261 -7.85 -20.00 -13.90
N PRO A 262 -7.79 -18.70 -14.25
CA PRO A 262 -7.89 -18.25 -15.63
C PRO A 262 -6.61 -18.49 -16.45
N VAL A 263 -5.53 -18.97 -15.82
CA VAL A 263 -4.27 -19.34 -16.47
C VAL A 263 -4.25 -20.83 -16.79
N THR A 264 -4.64 -21.68 -15.83
CA THR A 264 -4.56 -23.15 -15.96
C THR A 264 -5.89 -23.82 -16.29
N TRP A 265 -7.01 -23.11 -16.13
CA TRP A 265 -8.40 -23.60 -16.26
C TRP A 265 -8.80 -24.70 -15.27
N ASN A 266 -8.03 -24.89 -14.21
CA ASN A 266 -8.37 -25.78 -13.10
C ASN A 266 -9.31 -25.11 -12.10
N HIS A 267 -10.01 -25.90 -11.29
CA HIS A 267 -10.85 -25.39 -10.20
C HIS A 267 -10.10 -25.12 -8.89
N GLU A 268 -8.83 -25.52 -8.81
CA GLU A 268 -7.91 -25.17 -7.74
C GLU A 268 -7.14 -23.89 -8.10
N VAL A 269 -7.11 -22.96 -7.17
CA VAL A 269 -6.48 -21.65 -7.35
C VAL A 269 -5.36 -21.46 -6.32
N PRO A 270 -4.09 -21.29 -6.72
CA PRO A 270 -3.01 -21.07 -5.78
C PRO A 270 -3.11 -19.69 -5.13
N ILE A 271 -2.81 -19.60 -3.83
CA ILE A 271 -2.85 -18.33 -3.09
C ILE A 271 -1.66 -17.40 -3.37
N SER A 272 -0.59 -17.92 -3.96
CA SER A 272 0.63 -17.18 -4.29
C SER A 272 1.32 -17.73 -5.55
N GLY A 273 2.30 -16.98 -6.04
CA GLY A 273 3.09 -17.38 -7.22
C GLY A 273 2.44 -16.95 -8.54
N ARG A 274 3.11 -17.30 -9.64
CA ARG A 274 2.78 -16.84 -11.00
C ARG A 274 1.33 -17.06 -11.44
N ASN A 275 0.67 -18.07 -10.88
CA ASN A 275 -0.68 -18.48 -11.27
C ASN A 275 -1.76 -18.06 -10.26
N ALA A 276 -1.45 -17.17 -9.31
CA ALA A 276 -2.39 -16.71 -8.27
C ALA A 276 -3.45 -15.75 -8.81
N PHE A 277 -4.29 -16.26 -9.71
CA PHE A 277 -5.40 -15.57 -10.33
C PHE A 277 -6.69 -16.37 -10.15
N LEU A 278 -7.76 -15.66 -9.81
CA LEU A 278 -9.11 -16.21 -9.71
C LEU A 278 -9.94 -15.69 -10.89
N GLY A 279 -10.55 -16.61 -11.60
CA GLY A 279 -11.53 -16.40 -12.66
C GLY A 279 -12.89 -16.89 -12.21
N MET A 280 -13.94 -16.25 -12.70
CA MET A 280 -15.31 -16.72 -12.50
C MET A 280 -16.22 -16.37 -13.68
N TYR A 281 -17.26 -17.17 -13.87
CA TYR A 281 -18.37 -16.84 -14.76
C TYR A 281 -19.55 -16.34 -13.95
N ALA A 282 -20.07 -15.17 -14.33
CA ALA A 282 -21.18 -14.51 -13.68
C ALA A 282 -22.31 -14.23 -14.68
N LYS A 283 -23.55 -14.51 -14.28
CA LYS A 283 -24.78 -14.23 -15.05
C LYS A 283 -25.55 -13.06 -14.42
N GLY A 284 -26.29 -12.34 -15.25
CA GLY A 284 -27.24 -11.30 -14.81
C GLY A 284 -26.61 -9.99 -14.38
N LEU A 285 -25.33 -9.78 -14.72
CA LEU A 285 -24.69 -8.48 -14.59
C LEU A 285 -25.24 -7.49 -15.63
N PRO A 286 -25.25 -6.18 -15.32
CA PRO A 286 -25.61 -5.14 -16.30
C PRO A 286 -24.77 -5.24 -17.57
N GLU A 287 -25.33 -4.90 -18.74
CA GLU A 287 -24.60 -4.96 -20.01
C GLU A 287 -23.39 -4.03 -20.03
N ASN A 288 -23.52 -2.85 -19.40
CA ASN A 288 -22.49 -1.82 -19.27
C ASN A 288 -21.60 -2.01 -18.03
N VAL A 289 -21.59 -3.20 -17.42
CA VAL A 289 -20.72 -3.49 -16.28
C VAL A 289 -19.25 -3.28 -16.64
N THR A 290 -18.49 -2.64 -15.76
CA THR A 290 -17.06 -2.38 -15.93
C THR A 290 -16.30 -2.89 -14.72
N ARG A 291 -14.96 -2.90 -14.81
CA ARG A 291 -14.11 -3.23 -13.66
C ARG A 291 -14.29 -2.25 -12.50
N GLU A 292 -14.60 -0.99 -12.78
CA GLU A 292 -14.79 0.07 -11.80
C GLU A 292 -16.18 0.03 -11.13
N SER A 293 -17.19 -0.56 -11.78
CA SER A 293 -18.53 -0.70 -11.21
C SER A 293 -18.76 -2.01 -10.45
N LEU A 294 -17.79 -2.93 -10.49
CA LEU A 294 -17.82 -4.19 -9.75
C LEU A 294 -16.95 -4.16 -8.51
N ARG A 295 -17.42 -4.83 -7.47
CA ARG A 295 -16.71 -5.07 -6.21
C ARG A 295 -16.67 -6.58 -6.00
N VAL A 296 -15.49 -7.18 -5.99
CA VAL A 296 -15.34 -8.63 -5.75
C VAL A 296 -14.88 -8.84 -4.31
N HIS A 297 -15.48 -9.80 -3.63
CA HIS A 297 -15.14 -10.21 -2.28
C HIS A 297 -14.66 -11.66 -2.30
N VAL A 298 -13.49 -11.93 -1.73
CA VAL A 298 -12.91 -13.28 -1.61
C VAL A 298 -12.55 -13.50 -0.14
N GLY A 299 -13.29 -14.38 0.53
CA GLY A 299 -13.20 -14.55 1.97
C GLY A 299 -13.47 -13.23 2.71
N SER A 300 -12.52 -12.80 3.54
CA SER A 300 -12.58 -11.57 4.33
C SER A 300 -12.02 -10.33 3.63
N PHE A 301 -11.67 -10.42 2.34
CA PHE A 301 -11.01 -9.34 1.61
C PHE A 301 -11.81 -8.88 0.40
N GLY A 302 -11.74 -7.57 0.12
CA GLY A 302 -12.16 -7.02 -1.16
C GLY A 302 -11.02 -7.03 -2.17
N ILE A 303 -11.33 -7.08 -3.46
CA ILE A 303 -10.34 -6.96 -4.53
C ILE A 303 -10.97 -6.50 -5.84
N GLY A 304 -10.28 -5.60 -6.55
CA GLY A 304 -10.74 -5.10 -7.85
C GLY A 304 -10.48 -6.11 -8.97
N PRO A 305 -11.43 -6.31 -9.90
CA PRO A 305 -11.19 -7.18 -11.04
C PRO A 305 -10.20 -6.53 -12.03
N HIS A 306 -9.31 -7.34 -12.58
CA HIS A 306 -8.40 -6.95 -13.66
C HIS A 306 -9.10 -7.01 -15.03
N PHE A 307 -10.05 -7.93 -15.17
CA PHE A 307 -10.81 -8.12 -16.40
C PHE A 307 -12.28 -8.35 -16.10
N VAL A 308 -13.14 -7.74 -16.91
CA VAL A 308 -14.59 -7.97 -16.96
C VAL A 308 -14.99 -7.92 -18.43
N GLY A 309 -15.60 -8.97 -18.95
CA GLY A 309 -15.98 -9.03 -20.36
C GLY A 309 -16.93 -10.18 -20.66
N ASP A 310 -17.38 -10.29 -21.90
CA ASP A 310 -18.19 -11.45 -22.33
C ASP A 310 -17.35 -12.72 -22.28
N SER A 311 -17.96 -13.79 -21.79
CA SER A 311 -17.34 -15.12 -21.81
C SER A 311 -17.64 -15.84 -23.13
N GLN A 312 -17.02 -17.00 -23.31
CA GLN A 312 -17.35 -17.94 -24.40
C GLN A 312 -18.76 -18.56 -24.27
N TYR A 313 -19.36 -18.48 -23.08
CA TYR A 313 -20.71 -19.00 -22.82
C TYR A 313 -21.73 -17.86 -22.92
N PRO A 314 -22.77 -18.01 -23.77
CA PRO A 314 -23.81 -17.00 -23.88
C PRO A 314 -24.43 -16.63 -22.53
N CYS A 315 -24.70 -15.34 -22.34
CA CYS A 315 -25.27 -14.77 -21.12
C CYS A 315 -24.36 -14.77 -19.87
N TYR A 316 -23.09 -15.20 -19.99
CA TYR A 316 -22.11 -15.11 -18.91
C TYR A 316 -21.06 -14.05 -19.21
N LYS A 317 -20.77 -13.23 -18.20
CA LYS A 317 -19.56 -12.41 -18.14
C LYS A 317 -18.44 -13.22 -17.47
N GLN A 318 -17.23 -13.08 -17.97
CA GLN A 318 -16.02 -13.55 -17.31
C GLN A 318 -15.40 -12.41 -16.50
N ILE A 319 -15.03 -12.73 -15.27
CA ILE A 319 -14.33 -11.81 -14.37
C ILE A 319 -13.02 -12.48 -13.94
N ASN A 320 -11.90 -11.80 -14.14
CA ASN A 320 -10.58 -12.27 -13.67
C ASN A 320 -9.97 -11.24 -12.72
N LEU A 321 -9.35 -11.72 -11.65
CA LEU A 321 -8.74 -10.93 -10.59
C LEU A 321 -7.50 -11.64 -10.04
N PRO A 322 -6.54 -10.93 -9.44
CA PRO A 322 -5.51 -11.56 -8.63
C PRO A 322 -6.15 -12.15 -7.37
N VAL A 323 -5.55 -13.20 -6.82
CA VAL A 323 -5.95 -13.69 -5.49
C VAL A 323 -5.47 -12.66 -4.46
N PRO A 324 -6.35 -12.17 -3.55
CA PRO A 324 -5.93 -11.22 -2.52
C PRO A 324 -4.79 -11.80 -1.66
N PRO A 325 -3.68 -11.08 -1.47
CA PRO A 325 -2.63 -11.50 -0.55
C PRO A 325 -3.21 -11.73 0.85
N GLY A 326 -2.71 -12.71 1.59
CA GLY A 326 -3.12 -12.94 2.96
C GLY A 326 -4.26 -13.96 3.16
N LEU A 327 -4.72 -14.64 2.10
CA LEU A 327 -5.62 -15.80 2.21
C LEU A 327 -4.86 -17.09 2.54
N ASP A 328 -5.52 -18.01 3.22
CA ASP A 328 -4.99 -19.35 3.54
C ASP A 328 -5.50 -20.41 2.55
N PRO A 329 -4.76 -21.51 2.33
CA PRO A 329 -5.26 -22.64 1.56
C PRO A 329 -6.52 -23.24 2.21
N GLY A 330 -7.43 -23.74 1.39
CA GLY A 330 -8.71 -24.26 1.83
C GLY A 330 -9.87 -23.72 1.00
N THR A 331 -11.09 -24.11 1.37
CA THR A 331 -12.30 -23.61 0.70
C THR A 331 -12.66 -22.24 1.26
N THR A 332 -12.91 -21.27 0.38
CA THR A 332 -13.45 -19.96 0.76
C THR A 332 -14.59 -19.55 -0.17
N THR A 333 -15.30 -18.49 0.20
CA THR A 333 -16.43 -17.96 -0.56
C THR A 333 -16.00 -16.76 -1.40
N VAL A 334 -16.48 -16.69 -2.64
CA VAL A 334 -16.40 -15.52 -3.51
C VAL A 334 -17.79 -15.04 -3.89
N TRP A 335 -17.97 -13.73 -3.92
CA TRP A 335 -19.20 -13.09 -4.38
C TRP A 335 -18.90 -11.70 -4.93
N ILE A 336 -19.85 -11.17 -5.70
CA ILE A 336 -19.70 -9.88 -6.38
C ILE A 336 -20.84 -8.94 -5.98
N GLU A 337 -20.51 -7.66 -5.84
CA GLU A 337 -21.43 -6.54 -5.63
C GLU A 337 -21.43 -5.62 -6.86
N THR A 338 -22.63 -5.19 -7.25
CA THR A 338 -22.87 -4.18 -8.28
C THR A 338 -24.08 -3.34 -7.91
N GLY A 339 -23.89 -2.03 -7.79
CA GLY A 339 -24.94 -1.14 -7.26
C GLY A 339 -25.35 -1.54 -5.85
N SER A 340 -26.65 -1.78 -5.63
CA SER A 340 -27.20 -2.24 -4.34
C SER A 340 -27.45 -3.75 -4.29
N GLN A 341 -26.92 -4.52 -5.26
CA GLN A 341 -27.16 -5.95 -5.37
C GLN A 341 -25.87 -6.74 -5.26
N ARG A 342 -25.97 -7.94 -4.68
CA ARG A 342 -24.89 -8.95 -4.70
C ARG A 342 -25.33 -10.29 -5.26
N SER A 343 -24.35 -11.07 -5.71
CA SER A 343 -24.55 -12.46 -6.12
C SER A 343 -24.77 -13.42 -4.94
N ASN A 344 -25.00 -14.70 -5.27
CA ASN A 344 -24.73 -15.81 -4.34
C ASN A 344 -23.25 -15.83 -3.91
N GLY A 345 -22.97 -16.52 -2.80
CA GLY A 345 -21.63 -16.97 -2.48
C GLY A 345 -21.31 -18.25 -3.28
N ALA A 346 -20.29 -18.19 -4.12
CA ALA A 346 -19.73 -19.37 -4.78
C ALA A 346 -18.49 -19.84 -4.03
N GLU A 347 -18.25 -21.15 -4.00
CA GLU A 347 -17.05 -21.70 -3.38
C GLU A 347 -15.86 -21.65 -4.36
N VAL A 348 -14.67 -21.47 -3.80
CA VAL A 348 -13.39 -21.63 -4.50
C VAL A 348 -12.46 -22.43 -3.62
N GLN A 349 -11.77 -23.40 -4.23
CA GLN A 349 -10.74 -24.18 -3.56
C GLN A 349 -9.38 -23.49 -3.74
N LEU A 350 -8.87 -22.94 -2.64
CA LEU A 350 -7.53 -22.35 -2.60
C LEU A 350 -6.50 -23.42 -2.22
N VAL A 351 -5.35 -23.39 -2.89
CA VAL A 351 -4.23 -24.32 -2.64
C VAL A 351 -2.95 -23.54 -2.37
N GLU A 352 -1.96 -24.22 -1.78
CA GLU A 352 -0.63 -23.65 -1.62
C GLU A 352 -0.06 -23.23 -2.98
N GLY A 353 0.49 -22.02 -3.00
CA GLY A 353 1.14 -21.48 -4.19
C GLY A 353 2.62 -21.86 -4.28
N GLN A 354 3.28 -21.29 -5.26
CA GLN A 354 4.74 -21.30 -5.34
C GLN A 354 5.28 -19.90 -5.04
N GLU A 355 6.58 -19.80 -4.77
CA GLU A 355 7.25 -18.50 -4.83
C GLU A 355 7.30 -18.03 -6.30
N TRP A 356 7.30 -16.71 -6.49
CA TRP A 356 7.31 -16.07 -7.81
C TRP A 356 8.68 -16.17 -8.49
#